data_AF-A0A815Y6Y7-F1
#
_entry.id   AF-A0A815Y6Y7-F1
#
_cell.length_a   1.000
_cell.length_b   1.000
_cell.length_c   1.000
_cell.angle_alpha   90.00
_cell.angle_beta   90.00
_cell.angle_gamma   90.00
#
_symmetry.space_group_name_H-M   'P 1'
#
loop_
_entity.id
_entity.type
_entity.pdbx_description
1 polymer ?
#
loop_
_entity_poly.entity_id
_entity_poly.type
_entity_poly.pdbx_seq_one_letter_code
_entity_poly.pdbx_strand_id
1 'polypeptide(L)'
;MEMNELNLHSCMIPMVCLLKHMETNGIIPINDRISEIPPWMICMCKKFSDPLITFNIKLFLMCLIIHTHTIFKPYACYWLTPIIHICNQMFENSSEGLNIFIIDTIVILLS
;
A
#
# COMPACT_ATOMS: atom_id res chain seq x y z
N MET A 1 -9.05 2.20 15.63
CA MET A 1 -7.61 2.47 15.79
C MET A 1 -7.27 3.57 14.82
N GLU A 2 -6.66 4.63 15.33
CA GLU A 2 -6.73 5.97 14.75
C GLU A 2 -5.86 6.05 13.48
N MET A 3 -6.45 6.44 12.36
CA MET A 3 -5.72 6.69 11.10
C MET A 3 -4.54 7.66 11.29
N ASN A 4 -4.67 8.57 12.26
CA ASN A 4 -3.62 9.48 12.68
C ASN A 4 -2.46 8.77 13.38
N GLU A 5 -2.68 7.74 14.20
CA GLU A 5 -1.60 7.00 14.88
C GLU A 5 -0.67 6.30 13.88
N LEU A 6 -1.21 5.73 12.81
CA LEU A 6 -0.41 5.10 11.75
C LEU A 6 0.38 6.13 10.93
N ASN A 7 -0.23 7.29 10.65
CA ASN A 7 0.46 8.40 9.99
C ASN A 7 1.58 9.00 10.87
N LEU A 8 1.41 8.94 12.19
CA LEU A 8 2.39 9.40 13.20
C LEU A 8 3.45 8.35 13.54
N HIS A 9 3.37 7.14 12.99
CA HIS A 9 4.37 6.11 13.23
C HIS A 9 5.75 6.60 12.75
N SER A 10 6.77 6.49 13.61
CA SER A 10 8.11 7.05 13.39
C SER A 10 8.76 6.61 12.07
N CYS A 11 8.43 5.40 11.60
CA CYS A 11 8.93 4.86 10.33
C CYS A 11 8.17 5.33 9.08
N MET A 12 6.98 5.94 9.19
CA MET A 12 6.16 6.30 8.02
C MET A 12 6.87 7.33 7.13
N ILE A 13 7.31 8.44 7.73
CA ILE A 13 8.01 9.52 7.00
C ILE A 13 9.29 9.01 6.31
N PRO A 14 10.21 8.31 7.00
CA PRO A 14 11.39 7.73 6.36
C PRO A 14 11.06 6.79 5.19
N MET A 15 10.04 5.95 5.32
CA MET A 15 9.64 5.00 4.26
C MET A 15 9.08 5.73 3.03
N VAL A 16 8.23 6.74 3.23
CA VAL A 16 7.73 7.58 2.13
C VAL A 16 8.88 8.30 1.43
N CYS A 17 9.82 8.88 2.19
CA CYS A 17 11.00 9.53 1.65
C CYS A 17 11.87 8.57 0.83
N LEU A 18 12.08 7.35 1.33
CA LEU A 18 12.83 6.31 0.61
C LEU A 18 12.19 5.99 -0.74
N LEU A 19 10.89 5.72 -0.77
CA LEU A 19 10.19 5.36 -2.01
C LEU A 19 10.22 6.52 -3.02
N LYS A 20 9.99 7.76 -2.57
CA LYS A 20 10.10 8.97 -3.41
C LYS A 20 11.52 9.19 -3.93
N HIS A 21 12.53 8.92 -3.09
CA HIS A 21 13.92 8.98 -3.52
C HIS A 21 14.22 7.95 -4.61
N MET A 22 13.69 6.73 -4.48
CA MET A 22 13.84 5.69 -5.50
C MET A 22 13.16 6.08 -6.82
N GLU A 23 11.97 6.68 -6.77
CA GLU A 23 11.24 7.18 -7.94
C GLU A 23 12.03 8.30 -8.64
N THR A 24 12.44 9.33 -7.90
CA THR A 24 13.14 10.51 -8.44
C THR A 24 14.51 10.20 -9.03
N ASN A 25 15.19 9.16 -8.54
CA ASN A 25 16.50 8.74 -9.05
C ASN A 25 16.41 7.62 -10.11
N GLY A 26 15.20 7.29 -10.59
CA GLY A 26 15.01 6.28 -11.64
C GLY A 26 15.40 4.86 -11.21
N ILE A 27 15.41 4.58 -9.91
CA ILE A 27 15.66 3.24 -9.37
C ILE A 27 14.43 2.34 -9.61
N ILE A 28 13.24 2.94 -9.66
CA ILE A 28 11.98 2.25 -9.95
C ILE A 28 11.81 2.15 -11.48
N PRO A 29 11.67 0.95 -12.04
CA PRO A 29 11.53 0.77 -13.49
C PRO A 29 10.13 1.21 -13.95
N ILE A 30 9.99 2.44 -14.46
CA ILE A 30 8.72 3.05 -14.89
C ILE A 30 8.43 2.86 -16.41
N ASN A 31 9.29 2.13 -17.13
CA ASN A 31 9.15 2.01 -18.60
C ASN A 31 7.81 1.41 -19.05
N ASP A 32 7.24 1.94 -20.14
CA ASP A 32 5.97 1.53 -20.80
C ASP A 32 5.81 0.04 -21.12
N ARG A 33 6.86 -0.76 -20.95
CA ARG A 33 6.86 -2.22 -20.97
C ARG A 33 6.99 -2.76 -19.56
N ILE A 34 6.07 -2.37 -18.68
CA ILE A 34 5.97 -2.84 -17.29
C ILE A 34 5.59 -4.32 -17.33
N SER A 35 6.53 -5.20 -17.64
CA SER A 35 6.30 -6.64 -17.58
C SER A 35 6.67 -7.23 -16.23
N GLU A 36 7.53 -6.56 -15.45
CA GLU A 36 8.08 -7.14 -14.23
C GLU A 36 8.07 -6.14 -13.06
N ILE A 37 7.28 -6.48 -12.04
CA ILE A 37 7.26 -5.82 -10.73
C ILE A 37 8.63 -5.97 -10.06
N PRO A 38 9.22 -4.90 -9.48
CA PRO A 38 10.56 -4.99 -8.91
C PRO A 38 10.60 -5.93 -7.67
N PRO A 39 11.72 -6.61 -7.41
CA PRO A 39 11.82 -7.62 -6.34
C PRO A 39 11.42 -7.13 -4.94
N TRP A 40 11.76 -5.87 -4.61
CA TRP A 40 11.38 -5.27 -3.33
C TRP A 40 9.86 -5.14 -3.19
N MET A 41 9.17 -4.80 -4.27
CA MET A 41 7.72 -4.64 -4.29
C MET A 41 7.03 -6.01 -4.25
N ILE A 42 7.60 -7.03 -4.90
CA ILE A 42 7.15 -8.44 -4.72
C ILE A 42 7.24 -8.86 -3.25
N CYS A 43 8.35 -8.53 -2.58
CA CYS A 43 8.52 -8.83 -1.16
C CYS A 43 7.42 -8.17 -0.31
N MET A 44 7.10 -6.91 -0.61
CA MET A 44 6.00 -6.20 0.05
C MET A 44 4.64 -6.85 -0.25
N CYS A 45 4.32 -7.18 -1.49
CA CYS A 45 3.07 -7.89 -1.84
C CYS A 45 2.95 -9.21 -1.08
N LYS A 46 4.03 -10.00 -1.02
CA LYS A 46 4.05 -11.28 -0.29
C LYS A 46 3.76 -11.08 1.19
N LYS A 47 4.39 -10.08 1.83
CA LYS A 47 4.14 -9.75 3.25
C LYS A 47 2.74 -9.21 3.49
N PHE A 48 2.20 -8.44 2.56
CA PHE A 48 0.85 -7.91 2.66
C PHE A 48 -0.21 -9.03 2.59
N SER A 49 -0.03 -9.98 1.68
CA SER A 49 -0.93 -11.11 1.48
C SER A 49 -0.77 -12.25 2.49
N ASP A 50 0.30 -12.25 3.29
CA ASP A 50 0.57 -13.32 4.25
C ASP A 50 -0.49 -13.32 5.38
N PRO A 51 -1.25 -14.40 5.58
CA PRO A 51 -2.27 -14.49 6.63
C PRO A 51 -1.67 -14.46 8.04
N LEU A 52 -0.39 -14.81 8.21
CA LEU A 52 0.29 -14.82 9.51
C LEU A 52 0.77 -13.42 9.92
N ILE A 53 0.83 -12.47 8.99
CA ILE A 53 1.22 -11.10 9.29
C ILE A 53 0.08 -10.38 10.02
N THR A 54 0.41 -9.72 11.13
CA THR A 54 -0.56 -8.98 11.94
C THR A 54 -1.23 -7.88 11.12
N PHE A 55 -2.51 -7.65 11.39
CA PHE A 55 -3.32 -6.63 10.71
C PHE A 55 -2.69 -5.23 10.73
N ASN A 56 -2.06 -4.83 11.83
CA ASN A 56 -1.41 -3.52 11.96
C ASN A 56 -0.28 -3.29 10.93
N ILE A 57 0.49 -4.34 10.60
CA ILE A 57 1.52 -4.26 9.56
C ILE A 57 0.87 -4.06 8.20
N LYS A 58 -0.26 -4.72 7.94
CA LYS A 58 -1.00 -4.57 6.68
C LYS A 58 -1.59 -3.17 6.54
N LEU A 59 -2.16 -2.63 7.62
CA LEU A 59 -2.63 -1.24 7.66
C LEU A 59 -1.48 -0.24 7.45
N PHE A 60 -0.32 -0.46 8.07
CA PHE A 60 0.88 0.37 7.85
C PHE A 60 1.30 0.36 6.37
N LEU A 61 1.37 -0.81 5.75
CA LEU A 61 1.68 -0.94 4.33
C LEU A 61 0.63 -0.28 3.43
N MET A 62 -0.65 -0.40 3.77
CA MET A 62 -1.75 0.24 3.05
C MET A 62 -1.64 1.77 3.12
N CYS A 63 -1.39 2.33 4.30
CA CYS A 63 -1.10 3.76 4.48
C CYS A 63 0.12 4.19 3.67
N LEU A 64 1.20 3.40 3.67
CA LEU A 64 2.41 3.71 2.88
C LEU A 64 2.10 3.78 1.38
N ILE A 65 1.33 2.82 0.85
CA ILE A 65 0.90 2.78 -0.55
C ILE A 65 0.08 4.03 -0.90
N ILE A 66 -0.85 4.43 -0.04
CA ILE A 66 -1.68 5.64 -0.25
C ILE A 66 -0.81 6.91 -0.35
N HIS A 67 0.15 7.08 0.56
CA HIS A 67 1.08 8.23 0.54
C HIS A 67 1.99 8.27 -0.70
N THR A 68 2.16 7.13 -1.37
CA THR A 68 3.09 6.96 -2.50
C THR A 68 2.42 6.35 -3.72
N HIS A 69 1.11 6.58 -3.89
CA HIS A 69 0.29 5.89 -4.88
C HIS A 69 0.78 6.00 -6.32
N THR A 70 1.45 7.09 -6.69
CA THR A 70 2.06 7.28 -8.02
C THR A 70 3.07 6.19 -8.37
N ILE A 71 3.78 5.67 -7.36
CA ILE A 71 4.78 4.60 -7.51
C ILE A 71 4.11 3.24 -7.73
N PHE A 72 2.94 3.02 -7.13
CA PHE A 72 2.22 1.74 -7.17
C PHE A 72 1.25 1.63 -8.34
N LYS A 73 0.77 2.77 -8.86
CA LYS A 73 -0.15 2.85 -10.00
C LYS A 73 0.27 2.02 -11.22
N PRO A 74 1.54 2.02 -11.67
CA PRO A 74 1.98 1.22 -12.81
C PRO A 74 1.88 -0.30 -12.56
N TYR A 75 1.82 -0.72 -11.29
CA TYR A 75 1.77 -2.12 -10.86
C TYR A 75 0.41 -2.51 -10.24
N ALA A 76 -0.64 -1.72 -10.46
CA ALA A 76 -1.94 -1.89 -9.82
C ALA A 76 -2.51 -3.31 -9.94
N CYS A 77 -2.28 -3.99 -11.08
CA CYS A 77 -2.73 -5.37 -11.30
C CYS A 77 -2.18 -6.37 -10.26
N TYR A 78 -1.00 -6.13 -9.69
CA TYR A 78 -0.43 -6.97 -8.62
C TYR A 78 -1.00 -6.63 -7.23
N TRP A 79 -1.48 -5.39 -7.04
CA TRP A 79 -1.89 -4.85 -5.74
C TRP A 79 -3.40 -4.89 -5.51
N LEU A 80 -4.22 -4.90 -6.57
CA LEU A 80 -5.68 -4.91 -6.45
C LEU A 80 -6.19 -6.11 -5.65
N THR A 81 -5.79 -7.34 -6.00
CA THR A 81 -6.27 -8.54 -5.32
C THR A 81 -5.89 -8.56 -3.82
N PRO A 82 -4.62 -8.33 -3.44
CA PRO A 82 -4.25 -8.22 -2.03
C PRO A 82 -5.04 -7.14 -1.27
N ILE A 83 -5.20 -5.96 -1.86
CA ILE A 83 -5.87 -4.82 -1.21
C ILE A 83 -7.35 -5.11 -0.99
N ILE A 84 -8.05 -5.65 -2.00
CA ILE A 84 -9.46 -6.06 -1.86
C ILE A 84 -9.60 -7.09 -0.73
N HIS A 85 -8.68 -8.05 -0.63
CA HIS A 85 -8.71 -9.05 0.44
C HIS A 85 -8.61 -8.41 1.84
N ILE A 86 -7.75 -7.39 2.01
CA ILE A 86 -7.66 -6.65 3.27
C ILE A 86 -8.87 -5.77 3.51
N CYS A 87 -9.43 -5.13 2.48
CA CYS A 87 -10.68 -4.39 2.61
C CYS A 87 -11.83 -5.30 3.11
N ASN A 88 -11.91 -6.55 2.64
CA ASN A 88 -12.89 -7.51 3.16
C ASN A 88 -12.64 -7.87 4.63
N GLN A 89 -11.39 -8.15 5.01
CA GLN A 89 -11.04 -8.40 6.42
C GLN A 89 -11.33 -7.18 7.30
N MET A 90 -11.10 -5.98 6.79
CA MET A 90 -11.44 -4.74 7.47
C MET A 90 -12.95 -4.63 7.66
N PHE A 91 -13.75 -4.87 6.61
CA PHE A 91 -15.20 -4.80 6.66
C PHE A 91 -15.78 -5.70 7.75
N GLU A 92 -15.32 -6.95 7.81
CA GLU A 92 -15.72 -7.92 8.85
C GLU A 92 -15.35 -7.49 10.28
N ASN A 93 -14.28 -6.72 10.43
CA ASN A 93 -13.74 -6.31 11.73
C ASN A 93 -14.03 -4.82 12.09
N SER A 94 -14.84 -4.11 11.30
CA SER A 94 -14.87 -2.64 11.34
C SER A 94 -16.09 -1.98 11.99
N SER A 95 -15.78 -0.91 12.73
CA SER A 95 -16.64 0.26 12.99
C SER A 95 -16.54 1.28 11.84
N GLU A 96 -17.55 2.15 11.66
CA GLU A 96 -17.74 3.09 10.51
C GLU A 96 -16.49 3.78 9.92
N GLY A 97 -15.50 4.16 10.72
CA GLY A 97 -14.29 4.87 10.26
C GLY A 97 -13.37 4.09 9.31
N LEU A 98 -13.39 2.75 9.32
CA LEU A 98 -12.57 1.94 8.40
C LEU A 98 -13.16 1.87 6.99
N ASN A 99 -14.47 2.10 6.84
CA ASN A 99 -15.14 2.09 5.53
C ASN A 99 -14.68 3.26 4.65
N ILE A 100 -14.46 4.45 5.23
CA ILE A 100 -13.98 5.62 4.49
C ILE A 100 -12.56 5.38 3.96
N PHE A 101 -11.68 4.79 4.78
CA PHE A 101 -10.32 4.45 4.36
C PHE A 101 -10.27 3.45 3.20
N ILE A 102 -11.13 2.44 3.22
CA ILE A 102 -11.28 1.47 2.12
C ILE A 102 -11.65 2.19 0.83
N ILE A 103 -12.63 3.10 0.90
CA ILE A 103 -13.10 3.87 -0.25
C ILE A 103 -11.97 4.74 -0.80
N ASP A 104 -11.29 5.51 0.05
CA ASP A 104 -10.16 6.35 -0.37
C ASP A 104 -9.05 5.54 -1.04
N THR A 105 -8.75 4.35 -0.49
CA THR A 105 -7.74 3.45 -1.05
C THR A 105 -8.13 2.92 -2.42
N ILE A 106 -9.38 2.48 -2.58
CA ILE A 106 -9.90 1.99 -3.87
C ILE A 106 -9.90 3.14 -4.90
N VAL A 107 -10.35 4.34 -4.50
CA VAL A 107 -10.36 5.52 -5.36
C VAL A 107 -8.95 5.86 -5.83
N ILE A 108 -7.97 5.91 -4.93
CA ILE A 108 -6.57 6.25 -5.26
C ILE A 108 -5.93 5.20 -6.19
N LEU A 109 -6.29 3.93 -6.07
CA LEU A 109 -5.75 2.87 -6.93
C LEU A 109 -6.38 2.83 -8.33
N LEU A 110 -7.64 3.25 -8.45
CA LEU A 110 -8.39 3.26 -9.72
C LEU A 110 -8.29 4.58 -10.49
N SER A 111 -7.71 5.63 -9.89
CA SER A 111 -7.50 6.95 -10.49
C SER A 111 -6.18 7.04 -11.24
#